data_AF-A0A2V6I0G7-F1
#
_entry.id   AF-A0A2V6I0G7-F1
#
_cell.length_a   1.000
_cell.length_b   1.000
_cell.length_c   1.000
_cell.angle_alpha   90.00
_cell.angle_beta   90.00
_cell.angle_gamma   90.00
#
_symmetry.space_group_name_H-M   'P 1'
#
loop_
_entity.id
_entity.type
_entity.pdbx_description
1 polymer ?
#
loop_
_entity_poly.entity_id
_entity_poly.type
_entity_poly.pdbx_seq_one_letter_code
_entity_poly.pdbx_strand_id
1 'polypeptide(L)'
;MISALRPCPKCGAEIPADAPEGGCPGCLLESGLRLLASEDEDAPTVAPKQQRTTSQRLVEILGELGDYELAEEVGRGRQGVVFRARQKSLNRTVALKVISLGQWASTAHLKRFRREAEAAASLDHPSIVPIYEVGEREGACYFSMKFVE
;
A
#
# COMPACT_ATOMS: atom_id res chain seq x y z
N MET A 1 -26.66 33.98 24.83
CA MET A 1 -27.04 34.19 23.42
C MET A 1 -27.16 32.81 22.79
N ILE A 2 -28.38 32.41 22.41
CA ILE A 2 -28.63 31.10 21.79
C ILE A 2 -28.24 31.24 20.31
N SER A 3 -27.10 30.67 19.90
CA SER A 3 -26.74 30.63 18.48
C SER A 3 -27.79 29.82 17.74
N ALA A 4 -28.54 30.46 16.84
CA ALA A 4 -29.46 29.78 15.95
C ALA A 4 -28.66 28.87 15.01
N LEU A 5 -29.09 27.61 14.88
CA LEU A 5 -28.56 26.64 13.93
C LEU A 5 -29.47 26.60 12.71
N ARG A 6 -28.89 26.51 11.52
CA ARG A 6 -29.61 26.30 10.25
C ARG A 6 -29.01 25.10 9.52
N PRO A 7 -29.78 24.38 8.70
CA PRO A 7 -29.23 23.32 7.86
C PRO A 7 -28.40 23.90 6.71
N CYS A 8 -27.27 23.27 6.41
CA CYS A 8 -26.45 23.58 5.26
C CYS A 8 -27.23 23.30 3.97
N PRO A 9 -27.30 24.24 3.01
CA PRO A 9 -28.06 24.04 1.77
C PRO A 9 -27.46 22.97 0.83
N LYS A 10 -26.21 22.56 1.05
CA LYS A 10 -25.50 21.60 0.19
C LYS A 10 -25.50 20.17 0.74
N CYS A 11 -25.45 19.99 2.07
CA CYS A 11 -25.35 18.66 2.69
C CYS A 11 -26.31 18.42 3.87
N GLY A 12 -27.08 19.41 4.29
CA GLY A 12 -28.05 19.27 5.39
C GLY A 12 -27.48 19.31 6.81
N ALA A 13 -26.17 19.41 6.99
CA ALA A 13 -25.55 19.50 8.33
C ALA A 13 -25.98 20.77 9.09
N GLU A 14 -26.15 20.67 10.42
CA GLU A 14 -26.45 21.83 11.27
C GLU A 14 -25.23 22.76 11.36
N ILE A 15 -25.40 24.02 10.98
CA ILE A 15 -24.35 25.05 11.02
C ILE A 15 -24.81 26.31 11.75
N PRO A 16 -23.89 27.10 12.30
CA PRO A 16 -24.20 28.42 12.84
C PRO A 16 -24.91 29.29 11.80
N ALA A 17 -25.95 30.02 12.20
CA ALA A 17 -26.72 30.86 11.28
C ALA A 17 -25.86 31.94 10.59
N ASP A 18 -24.83 32.43 11.27
CA ASP A 18 -23.83 33.40 10.80
C ASP A 18 -22.72 32.79 9.93
N ALA A 19 -22.78 31.48 9.64
CA ALA A 19 -21.86 30.86 8.71
C ALA A 19 -21.97 31.54 7.33
N PRO A 20 -20.83 31.95 6.72
CA PRO A 20 -20.79 32.74 5.50
C PRO A 20 -21.59 32.08 4.36
N GLU A 21 -22.15 32.93 3.50
CA GLU A 21 -23.08 32.56 2.43
C GLU A 21 -22.40 31.66 1.39
N GLY A 22 -22.44 30.35 1.61
CA GLY A 22 -21.87 29.36 0.69
C GLY A 22 -21.87 27.91 1.18
N GLY A 23 -22.23 27.66 2.44
CA GLY A 23 -22.41 26.31 2.99
C GLY A 23 -21.57 26.08 4.23
N CYS A 24 -21.57 24.84 4.73
CA CYS A 24 -20.74 24.48 5.87
C CYS A 24 -19.24 24.47 5.50
N PRO A 25 -18.32 24.53 6.49
CA PRO A 25 -16.88 24.48 6.24
C PRO A 25 -16.45 23.28 5.38
N GLY A 26 -17.06 22.11 5.58
CA GLY A 26 -16.79 20.93 4.76
C GLY A 26 -17.20 21.10 3.30
N CYS A 27 -18.40 21.65 3.07
CA CYS A 27 -18.93 21.91 1.74
C CYS A 27 -18.16 22.98 0.96
N LEU A 28 -17.68 24.02 1.64
CA LEU A 28 -16.85 25.08 1.08
C LEU A 28 -15.45 24.55 0.71
N LEU A 29 -14.84 23.75 1.58
CA LEU A 29 -13.55 23.10 1.31
C LEU A 29 -13.63 22.20 0.07
N GLU A 30 -14.67 21.39 -0.04
CA GLU A 30 -14.88 20.49 -1.19
C GLU A 30 -15.07 21.26 -2.51
N SER A 31 -15.78 22.40 -2.48
CA SER A 31 -15.93 23.27 -3.64
C SER A 31 -14.60 23.92 -4.05
N GLY A 32 -13.79 24.36 -3.08
CA GLY A 32 -12.47 24.94 -3.35
C GLY A 32 -11.47 23.91 -3.91
N LEU A 33 -11.54 22.66 -3.42
CA LEU A 33 -10.66 21.58 -3.89
C LEU A 33 -10.95 21.19 -5.34
N ARG A 34 -12.21 21.34 -5.79
CA ARG A 34 -12.59 21.13 -7.20
C ARG A 34 -12.03 22.19 -8.15
N LEU A 35 -11.82 23.43 -7.70
CA LEU A 35 -11.23 24.48 -8.52
C LEU A 35 -9.72 24.30 -8.76
N LEU A 36 -9.04 23.54 -7.89
CA LEU A 36 -7.64 23.18 -8.07
C LEU A 36 -7.45 21.96 -8.99
N ALA A 37 -8.55 21.38 -9.49
CA ALA A 37 -8.56 20.18 -10.31
C ALA A 37 -9.24 20.48 -11.67
N SER A 38 -8.48 21.08 -12.58
CA SER A 38 -8.70 21.05 -14.04
C SER A 38 -7.29 21.00 -14.67
N GLU A 39 -6.95 20.17 -15.64
CA GLU A 39 -7.64 19.67 -16.85
C GLU A 39 -7.22 18.17 -17.07
N ASP A 40 -7.97 17.21 -17.63
CA ASP A 40 -8.86 17.15 -18.79
C ASP A 40 -9.91 16.00 -18.68
N GLU A 41 -11.07 16.16 -19.34
CA GLU A 41 -12.19 15.21 -19.45
C GLU A 41 -12.19 14.47 -20.82
N ASP A 42 -12.45 13.15 -20.85
CA ASP A 42 -13.45 12.48 -21.72
C ASP A 42 -13.48 10.93 -21.57
N ALA A 43 -14.51 10.43 -20.86
CA ALA A 43 -15.26 9.13 -20.92
C ALA A 43 -14.57 7.72 -20.99
N PRO A 44 -15.24 6.59 -20.59
CA PRO A 44 -16.40 6.39 -19.71
C PRO A 44 -16.11 5.45 -18.49
N THR A 45 -16.92 5.61 -17.43
CA THR A 45 -17.26 4.60 -16.39
C THR A 45 -16.19 3.58 -15.98
N VAL A 46 -15.38 3.91 -14.96
CA VAL A 46 -15.21 3.08 -13.74
C VAL A 46 -14.74 4.01 -12.60
N ALA A 47 -15.41 3.96 -11.45
CA ALA A 47 -15.18 4.82 -10.29
C ALA A 47 -13.72 4.81 -9.76
N PRO A 48 -13.11 5.95 -9.38
CA PRO A 48 -11.85 5.96 -8.65
C PRO A 48 -12.09 6.25 -7.15
N LYS A 49 -12.47 5.23 -6.38
CA LYS A 49 -12.41 5.31 -4.92
C LYS A 49 -11.02 4.85 -4.47
N GLN A 50 -10.12 5.82 -4.36
CA GLN A 50 -8.77 5.70 -3.80
C GLN A 50 -8.83 5.27 -2.34
N GLN A 51 -8.21 4.13 -1.99
CA GLN A 51 -7.55 3.81 -0.70
C GLN A 51 -7.30 2.30 -0.61
N ARG A 52 -6.08 1.80 -0.88
CA ARG A 52 -5.68 0.46 -0.40
C ARG A 52 -4.20 0.32 -0.04
N THR A 53 -3.99 -0.23 1.17
CA THR A 53 -2.70 -0.55 1.81
C THR A 53 -2.84 -1.65 2.93
N THR A 54 -2.70 -2.98 2.70
CA THR A 54 -2.73 -4.17 3.67
C THR A 54 -1.78 -5.48 3.47
N SER A 55 -0.43 -5.56 3.68
CA SER A 55 0.54 -6.11 2.65
C SER A 55 0.01 -6.67 1.29
N GLN A 56 -0.43 -5.87 0.32
CA GLN A 56 -1.47 -4.83 0.41
C GLN A 56 -2.91 -5.26 0.15
N ARG A 57 -3.11 -6.58 0.15
CA ARG A 57 -4.28 -7.29 0.65
C ARG A 57 -3.87 -8.71 1.18
N LEU A 58 -2.57 -8.91 1.49
CA LEU A 58 -1.83 -10.13 1.89
C LEU A 58 -2.02 -11.30 0.95
N VAL A 59 -1.47 -11.15 -0.26
CA VAL A 59 -1.54 -12.25 -1.23
C VAL A 59 -3.02 -12.63 -1.45
N GLU A 60 -3.91 -11.64 -1.25
CA GLU A 60 -5.17 -11.81 -0.53
C GLU A 60 -5.78 -13.17 -0.71
N ILE A 61 -5.66 -13.96 0.36
CA ILE A 61 -6.13 -15.34 0.55
C ILE A 61 -5.00 -16.40 0.49
N LEU A 62 -3.81 -16.12 -0.06
CA LEU A 62 -2.64 -17.05 -0.24
C LEU A 62 -2.74 -17.95 -1.47
N GLY A 63 -2.85 -17.37 -2.66
CA GLY A 63 -2.64 -18.10 -3.91
C GLY A 63 -1.15 -18.23 -4.25
N GLU A 64 -0.66 -17.34 -5.11
CA GLU A 64 0.70 -17.41 -5.66
C GLU A 64 1.24 -15.98 -5.94
N LEU A 65 2.56 -15.78 -5.86
CA LEU A 65 3.28 -14.61 -6.34
C LEU A 65 4.31 -15.07 -7.38
N GLY A 66 3.90 -15.11 -8.65
CA GLY A 66 4.74 -15.61 -9.74
C GLY A 66 5.11 -17.09 -9.58
N ASP A 67 6.40 -17.37 -9.32
CA ASP A 67 6.93 -18.73 -9.12
C ASP A 67 6.76 -19.24 -7.67
N TYR A 68 6.18 -18.43 -6.78
CA TYR A 68 6.08 -18.73 -5.35
C TYR A 68 4.63 -18.97 -4.93
N GLU A 69 4.33 -20.17 -4.44
CA GLU A 69 3.07 -20.47 -3.72
C GLU A 69 3.22 -20.04 -2.26
N LEU A 70 2.35 -19.17 -1.75
CA LEU A 70 2.47 -18.66 -0.39
C LEU A 70 1.64 -19.51 0.58
N ALA A 71 2.17 -19.76 1.78
CA ALA A 71 1.56 -20.62 2.77
C ALA A 71 1.09 -19.87 4.02
N GLU A 72 2.01 -19.41 4.86
CA GLU A 72 1.67 -18.74 6.13
C GLU A 72 2.54 -17.51 6.35
N GLU A 73 2.02 -16.52 7.08
CA GLU A 73 2.82 -15.39 7.54
C GLU A 73 3.76 -15.85 8.65
N VAL A 74 5.06 -15.67 8.43
CA VAL A 74 6.12 -16.05 9.38
C VAL A 74 6.53 -14.85 10.23
N GLY A 75 6.35 -13.64 9.71
CA GLY A 75 6.57 -12.43 10.49
C GLY A 75 6.33 -11.14 9.74
N ARG A 76 6.22 -10.05 10.50
CA ARG A 76 5.99 -8.71 9.98
C ARG A 76 7.09 -7.76 10.45
N GLY A 77 7.73 -7.12 9.48
CA GLY A 77 8.76 -6.11 9.73
C GLY A 77 8.27 -4.70 9.43
N ARG A 78 9.15 -3.72 9.69
CA ARG A 78 8.88 -2.30 9.44
C ARG A 78 8.59 -1.98 7.97
N GLN A 79 9.22 -2.71 7.05
CA GLN A 79 9.12 -2.47 5.60
C GLN A 79 8.23 -3.48 4.85
N GLY A 80 7.68 -4.51 5.50
CA GLY A 80 6.93 -5.54 4.78
C GLY A 80 6.60 -6.77 5.61
N VAL A 81 6.11 -7.83 4.94
CA VAL A 81 5.72 -9.11 5.56
C VAL A 81 6.54 -10.23 4.98
N VAL A 82 6.88 -11.22 5.79
CA VAL A 82 7.60 -12.43 5.41
C VAL A 82 6.63 -13.61 5.45
N PHE A 83 6.57 -14.36 4.36
CA PHE A 83 5.78 -15.58 4.25
C PHE A 83 6.67 -16.80 4.10
N ARG A 84 6.20 -17.95 4.60
CA ARG A 84 6.67 -19.24 4.12
C ARG A 84 6.07 -19.46 2.74
N ALA A 85 6.88 -19.85 1.78
CA ALA A 85 6.43 -20.09 0.41
C ALA A 85 7.15 -21.27 -0.22
N ARG A 86 6.50 -21.93 -1.18
CA ARG A 86 7.14 -22.95 -2.05
C ARG A 86 7.48 -22.33 -3.39
N GLN A 87 8.75 -22.38 -3.77
CA GLN A 87 9.18 -22.04 -5.12
C GLN A 87 8.89 -23.21 -6.05
N LYS A 88 8.04 -23.03 -7.07
CA LYS A 88 7.56 -24.13 -7.93
C LYS A 88 8.66 -24.68 -8.83
N SER A 89 9.46 -23.82 -9.46
CA SER A 89 10.54 -24.22 -10.39
C SER A 89 11.59 -25.15 -9.78
N LEU A 90 11.93 -24.94 -8.50
CA LEU A 90 12.94 -25.69 -7.77
C LEU A 90 12.37 -26.62 -6.69
N ASN A 91 11.05 -26.62 -6.53
CA ASN A 91 10.32 -27.36 -5.50
C ASN A 91 10.94 -27.23 -4.09
N ARG A 92 11.26 -26.01 -3.65
CA ARG A 92 11.88 -25.75 -2.34
C ARG A 92 11.06 -24.79 -1.49
N THR A 93 11.13 -24.95 -0.17
CA THR A 93 10.54 -23.99 0.78
C THR A 93 11.49 -22.81 0.98
N VAL A 94 10.96 -21.60 0.93
CA VAL A 94 11.69 -20.34 1.11
C VAL A 94 10.95 -19.41 2.07
N ALA A 95 11.68 -18.47 2.65
CA ALA A 95 11.09 -17.28 3.24
C ALA A 95 11.01 -16.19 2.16
N LEU A 96 9.82 -15.64 1.94
CA LEU A 96 9.56 -14.62 0.92
C LEU A 96 9.18 -13.31 1.59
N LYS A 97 10.06 -12.31 1.56
CA LYS A 97 9.76 -10.98 2.08
C LYS A 97 9.11 -10.15 0.98
N VAL A 98 7.91 -9.64 1.24
CA VAL A 98 7.13 -8.84 0.30
C VAL A 98 6.93 -7.44 0.87
N ILE A 99 7.22 -6.44 0.03
CA ILE A 99 7.02 -5.01 0.30
C ILE A 99 6.02 -4.48 -0.71
N SER A 100 4.93 -3.89 -0.22
CA SER A 100 3.94 -3.29 -1.10
C SER A 100 4.30 -1.87 -1.47
N LEU A 101 4.16 -1.56 -2.75
CA LEU A 101 4.30 -0.22 -3.28
C LEU A 101 2.94 0.45 -3.31
N GLY A 102 2.36 0.71 -2.12
CA GLY A 102 1.17 1.56 -2.04
C GLY A 102 1.46 2.99 -2.52
N GLN A 103 0.43 3.84 -2.61
CA GLN A 103 0.56 5.27 -2.96
C GLN A 103 1.52 6.09 -2.06
N TRP A 104 1.98 5.50 -0.95
CA TRP A 104 2.94 6.07 0.02
C TRP A 104 4.34 5.45 -0.05
N ALA A 105 4.58 4.49 -0.94
CA ALA A 105 5.90 3.92 -1.16
C ALA A 105 6.75 4.93 -1.91
N SER A 106 7.33 5.86 -1.15
CA SER A 106 8.30 6.80 -1.68
C SER A 106 9.43 6.03 -2.39
N THR A 107 9.97 6.62 -3.45
CA THR A 107 11.16 6.09 -4.15
C THR A 107 12.33 5.79 -3.21
N ALA A 108 12.38 6.44 -2.03
CA ALA A 108 13.34 6.18 -0.98
C ALA A 108 13.16 4.82 -0.29
N HIS A 109 11.92 4.34 -0.10
CA HIS A 109 11.65 3.01 0.47
C HIS A 109 12.12 1.90 -0.48
N LEU A 110 11.83 2.04 -1.77
CA LEU A 110 12.30 1.13 -2.82
C LEU A 110 13.82 1.05 -2.88
N LYS A 111 14.50 2.20 -2.90
CA LYS A 111 15.97 2.26 -2.89
C LYS A 111 16.55 1.58 -1.67
N ARG A 112 15.95 1.79 -0.49
CA ARG A 112 16.40 1.16 0.75
C ARG A 112 16.23 -0.36 0.70
N PHE A 113 15.08 -0.84 0.24
CA PHE A 113 14.83 -2.26 0.10
C PHE A 113 15.86 -2.95 -0.81
N ARG A 114 16.08 -2.40 -2.00
CA ARG A 114 17.05 -2.97 -2.95
C ARG A 114 18.45 -2.97 -2.36
N ARG A 115 18.86 -1.87 -1.72
CA ARG A 115 20.17 -1.77 -1.06
C ARG A 115 20.33 -2.77 0.08
N GLU A 116 19.30 -2.99 0.90
CA GLU A 116 19.32 -4.00 1.96
C GLU A 116 19.45 -5.41 1.38
N ALA A 117 18.69 -5.72 0.32
CA ALA A 117 18.74 -7.01 -0.33
C ALA A 117 20.09 -7.27 -1.02
N GLU A 118 20.62 -6.30 -1.76
CA GLU A 118 21.94 -6.39 -2.40
C GLU A 118 23.07 -6.55 -1.37
N ALA A 119 23.00 -5.80 -0.27
CA ALA A 119 23.98 -5.91 0.81
C ALA A 119 23.93 -7.26 1.52
N ALA A 120 22.75 -7.83 1.72
CA ALA A 120 22.63 -9.16 2.31
C ALA A 120 23.01 -10.27 1.32
N ALA A 121 22.72 -10.10 0.02
CA ALA A 121 23.09 -11.05 -1.03
C ALA A 121 24.61 -11.13 -1.28
N SER A 122 25.37 -10.08 -0.95
CA SER A 122 26.83 -10.07 -1.08
C SER A 122 27.58 -10.71 0.09
N LEU A 123 26.85 -11.10 1.15
CA LEU A 123 27.44 -11.70 2.36
C LEU A 123 27.31 -13.23 2.30
N ASP A 124 28.45 -13.91 2.45
CA ASP A 124 28.53 -15.36 2.58
C ASP A 124 29.07 -15.71 3.98
N HIS A 125 28.17 -16.02 4.90
CA HIS A 125 28.52 -16.38 6.26
C HIS A 125 27.45 -17.30 6.87
N PRO A 126 27.82 -18.33 7.65
CA PRO A 126 26.87 -19.30 8.21
C PRO A 126 25.77 -18.68 9.08
N SER A 127 26.03 -17.52 9.69
CA SER A 127 25.07 -16.79 10.53
C SER A 127 24.24 -15.75 9.77
N ILE A 128 24.36 -15.68 8.44
CA ILE A 128 23.59 -14.76 7.59
C ILE A 128 22.71 -15.59 6.67
N VAL A 129 21.43 -15.22 6.59
CA VAL A 129 20.49 -15.92 5.73
C VAL A 129 20.77 -15.52 4.27
N PRO A 130 21.12 -16.46 3.39
CA PRO A 130 21.41 -16.14 2.00
C PRO A 130 20.14 -15.73 1.26
N ILE A 131 20.26 -14.67 0.46
CA ILE A 131 19.24 -14.23 -0.48
C ILE A 131 19.45 -14.96 -1.81
N TYR A 132 18.37 -15.50 -2.38
CA TYR A 132 18.42 -16.21 -3.64
C TYR A 132 18.00 -15.35 -4.82
N GLU A 133 17.00 -14.49 -4.64
CA GLU A 133 16.41 -13.70 -5.71
C GLU A 133 15.85 -12.40 -5.16
N VAL A 134 15.92 -11.32 -5.95
CA VAL A 134 15.22 -10.05 -5.72
C VAL A 134 14.41 -9.74 -6.97
N GLY A 135 13.14 -9.37 -6.81
CA GLY A 135 12.25 -9.15 -7.95
C GLY A 135 11.11 -8.19 -7.64
N GLU A 136 10.32 -7.92 -8.68
CA GLU A 136 9.13 -7.08 -8.62
C GLU A 136 8.01 -7.72 -9.43
N ARG A 137 6.82 -7.88 -8.84
CA ARG A 137 5.63 -8.48 -9.47
C ARG A 137 4.37 -7.83 -8.89
N GLU A 138 3.37 -7.60 -9.74
CA GLU A 138 2.04 -7.12 -9.32
C GLU A 138 2.09 -5.83 -8.47
N GLY A 139 3.06 -4.95 -8.73
CA GLY A 139 3.27 -3.73 -7.94
C GLY A 139 3.83 -3.98 -6.54
N ALA A 140 4.36 -5.17 -6.26
CA ALA A 140 5.07 -5.52 -5.04
C ALA A 140 6.53 -5.89 -5.34
N CYS A 141 7.45 -5.35 -4.56
CA CYS A 141 8.82 -5.82 -4.55
C CYS A 141 8.97 -6.97 -3.56
N TYR A 142 9.80 -7.95 -3.91
CA TYR A 142 10.06 -9.09 -3.04
C TYR A 142 11.51 -9.56 -3.15
N PHE A 143 11.93 -10.33 -2.15
CA PHE A 143 13.10 -11.18 -2.27
C PHE A 143 12.86 -12.52 -1.58
N SER A 144 13.46 -13.58 -2.12
CA SER A 144 13.42 -14.93 -1.55
C SER A 144 14.74 -15.23 -0.84
N MET A 145 14.65 -15.92 0.29
CA MET A 145 15.80 -16.28 1.11
C MET A 145 15.59 -17.66 1.73
N LYS A 146 16.67 -18.24 2.28
CA LYS A 146 16.59 -19.52 3.00
C LYS A 146 15.53 -19.45 4.11
N PHE A 147 14.62 -20.41 4.13
CA PHE A 147 13.71 -20.59 5.27
C PHE A 147 14.47 -21.24 6.44
N VAL A 148 14.25 -20.73 7.65
CA VAL A 148 14.85 -21.22 8.89
C VAL A 148 13.69 -21.58 9.83
N GLU A 149 13.73 -22.80 10.37
CA GLU A 149 12.76 -23.32 11.35
C GLU A 149 13.18 -23.05 12.79
#